data_AF-A0A3B3SCI1-F1
#
_entry.id   AF-A0A3B3SCI1-F1
#
_cell.length_a   1.000
_cell.length_b   1.000
_cell.length_c   1.000
_cell.angle_alpha   90.00
_cell.angle_beta   90.00
_cell.angle_gamma   90.00
#
_symmetry.space_group_name_H-M   'P 1'
#
loop_
_entity.id
_entity.type
_entity.pdbx_description
1 polymer ?
#
loop_
_entity_poly.entity_id
_entity_poly.type
_entity_poly.pdbx_seq_one_letter_code
_entity_poly.pdbx_strand_id
1 'polypeptide(L)'
;MSGAVRGYREVRDGGLSPVSVQDGRGCRELGLRSVLLWLSVCTLPSPTLTASLAGVEHPGVCPNKLNANLWVDAQSTCERECNADQDCAGFEKCCTNVCGLRSCVAARFADSSAGQPEAQGGADGAGRRGGTASCLGFICSQQGAMCDIWEGQPVCKCRDRCEKEPSFTCASDGLTYFNRCYMDAEACIRGVTLTVVTCRYHLSWPHTSPLPLDTTAHPTPTSSQEDPLPPTLYSNPTHQSVYIGGTVSFHCDVIGVPRPDVTWEKQTERRESIIMRPDQMYGNLVITNIGQLVIYNAQAQDTGIYTCTARNAAGVLRADYPLSVIRRAEDDPSEDLDMAVPLGRPFSSSDCLAEVDRRECGPRHVDWYYDSKRGTCRTFVNGACEGSRNRFETYEDCRASCQREGTGICSLPAVQGPCKVWESRWAYNSLLKQCQAFAYGGCQGNRNSFRSKAECEANCPQPKRRPCKTCRAKGKVMSLLCQSDFAIVGRLTELIEDLDSGIARFTLDRVLRDEKMGLAFFNTRHLEVTLAKMDWRCPCPNITVEDSPLLVMGEVQEGMAVIQPESYVRPITERRLKKIIEVLEKKTCETL
;
A
#
# COMPACT_ATOMS: atom_id res chain seq x y z
N MET A 1 -13.75 64.77 -9.04
CA MET A 1 -14.32 65.66 -10.09
C MET A 1 -14.02 65.02 -11.44
N SER A 2 -14.99 65.01 -12.37
CA SER A 2 -14.92 64.39 -13.72
C SER A 2 -14.75 62.85 -13.71
N GLY A 3 -15.44 62.00 -14.49
CA GLY A 3 -16.19 62.13 -15.76
C GLY A 3 -15.45 61.29 -16.84
N ALA A 4 -16.02 60.36 -17.62
CA ALA A 4 -17.42 60.07 -17.95
C ALA A 4 -17.64 58.61 -18.49
N VAL A 5 -18.90 58.13 -18.46
CA VAL A 5 -19.70 57.48 -19.55
C VAL A 5 -18.94 56.57 -20.56
N ARG A 6 -19.21 55.26 -20.75
CA ARG A 6 -20.44 54.57 -21.25
C ARG A 6 -20.23 53.02 -21.18
N GLY A 7 -21.20 52.09 -21.20
CA GLY A 7 -22.67 52.16 -21.08
C GLY A 7 -23.48 51.34 -22.13
N TYR A 8 -23.75 50.04 -21.92
CA TYR A 8 -24.77 49.25 -22.66
C TYR A 8 -25.53 48.27 -21.74
N ARG A 9 -26.77 47.95 -22.12
CA ARG A 9 -27.80 47.26 -21.32
C ARG A 9 -28.61 46.37 -22.25
N GLU A 10 -28.83 45.10 -21.91
CA GLU A 10 -30.04 44.40 -22.33
C GLU A 10 -30.47 43.38 -21.26
N VAL A 11 -31.78 43.17 -21.18
CA VAL A 11 -32.48 42.42 -20.13
C VAL A 11 -33.29 41.32 -20.80
N ARG A 12 -33.35 40.13 -20.20
CA ARG A 12 -34.54 39.25 -20.29
C ARG A 12 -34.61 38.25 -19.14
N ASP A 13 -35.76 38.25 -18.48
CA ASP A 13 -36.14 37.30 -17.44
C ASP A 13 -36.43 35.89 -17.99
N GLY A 14 -36.43 34.91 -17.08
CA GLY A 14 -36.77 33.52 -17.40
C GLY A 14 -36.71 32.60 -16.18
N GLY A 15 -37.51 32.88 -15.14
CA GLY A 15 -37.65 31.98 -14.00
C GLY A 15 -38.65 30.85 -14.26
N LEU A 16 -38.50 29.71 -13.56
CA LEU A 16 -39.55 28.69 -13.38
C LEU A 16 -39.29 27.87 -12.10
N SER A 17 -40.39 27.49 -11.44
CA SER A 17 -40.45 26.85 -10.12
C SER A 17 -40.40 25.31 -10.20
N PRO A 18 -40.18 24.57 -9.09
CA PRO A 18 -40.06 23.11 -9.12
C PRO A 18 -41.42 22.39 -9.20
N VAL A 19 -41.44 21.18 -9.75
CA VAL A 19 -42.63 20.31 -9.81
C VAL A 19 -42.30 18.92 -9.25
N SER A 20 -43.25 18.37 -8.48
CA SER A 20 -43.12 17.14 -7.70
C SER A 20 -43.10 15.85 -8.53
N VAL A 21 -42.57 14.81 -7.87
CA VAL A 21 -42.71 13.39 -8.21
C VAL A 21 -44.19 12.98 -8.25
N GLN A 22 -44.59 12.21 -9.26
CA GLN A 22 -45.76 11.31 -9.18
C GLN A 22 -45.52 9.98 -9.90
N ASP A 23 -46.09 8.93 -9.33
CA ASP A 23 -45.97 7.52 -9.74
C ASP A 23 -46.86 7.20 -10.96
N GLY A 24 -46.54 6.16 -11.74
CA GLY A 24 -47.16 5.94 -13.05
C GLY A 24 -46.86 4.60 -13.71
N ARG A 25 -47.33 3.49 -13.13
CA ARG A 25 -47.36 2.17 -13.80
C ARG A 25 -48.43 2.10 -14.88
N GLY A 26 -48.13 1.42 -15.99
CA GLY A 26 -49.12 1.16 -17.05
C GLY A 26 -48.61 0.32 -18.22
N CYS A 27 -48.46 -0.99 -18.03
CA CYS A 27 -48.41 -1.94 -19.16
C CYS A 27 -49.79 -2.56 -19.40
N ARG A 28 -50.13 -2.79 -20.67
CA ARG A 28 -51.43 -3.26 -21.14
C ARG A 28 -51.54 -4.78 -21.06
N GLU A 29 -52.72 -5.28 -20.72
CA GLU A 29 -53.22 -6.56 -21.25
C GLU A 29 -54.65 -6.41 -21.78
N LEU A 30 -54.97 -7.19 -22.83
CA LEU A 30 -56.29 -7.35 -23.44
C LEU A 30 -56.67 -8.83 -23.33
N GLY A 31 -57.85 -9.19 -22.80
CA GLY A 31 -58.21 -10.60 -22.68
C GLY A 31 -59.59 -10.95 -22.10
N LEU A 32 -60.66 -10.67 -22.85
CA LEU A 32 -61.95 -11.40 -22.88
C LEU A 32 -62.69 -11.83 -21.57
N ARG A 33 -63.78 -11.09 -21.28
CA ARG A 33 -65.20 -11.54 -21.16
C ARG A 33 -65.56 -12.86 -20.43
N SER A 34 -66.25 -12.73 -19.29
CA SER A 34 -67.66 -13.17 -19.00
C SER A 34 -67.90 -13.22 -17.48
N VAL A 35 -68.77 -12.41 -16.86
CA VAL A 35 -70.25 -12.44 -16.86
C VAL A 35 -70.84 -13.64 -16.07
N LEU A 36 -70.99 -13.49 -14.74
CA LEU A 36 -72.30 -13.48 -14.04
C LEU A 36 -72.16 -13.34 -12.51
N LEU A 37 -73.05 -12.55 -11.88
CA LEU A 37 -73.29 -12.56 -10.44
C LEU A 37 -74.09 -13.81 -10.06
N TRP A 38 -73.85 -14.36 -8.86
CA TRP A 38 -74.93 -14.89 -8.02
C TRP A 38 -74.73 -14.43 -6.56
N LEU A 39 -75.79 -13.88 -5.97
CA LEU A 39 -75.88 -13.52 -4.56
C LEU A 39 -76.28 -14.74 -3.73
N SER A 40 -75.79 -14.87 -2.50
CA SER A 40 -76.66 -15.17 -1.34
C SER A 40 -75.96 -15.00 0.01
N VAL A 41 -76.73 -14.40 0.92
CA VAL A 41 -76.43 -13.91 2.26
C VAL A 41 -76.68 -14.98 3.33
N CYS A 42 -75.82 -15.08 4.35
CA CYS A 42 -76.04 -15.67 5.70
C CYS A 42 -76.48 -17.17 5.81
N THR A 43 -76.18 -17.96 6.86
CA THR A 43 -75.44 -17.75 8.14
C THR A 43 -74.93 -19.10 8.68
N LEU A 44 -73.87 -19.05 9.49
CA LEU A 44 -73.26 -20.06 10.40
C LEU A 44 -73.96 -21.42 10.62
N PRO A 45 -73.16 -22.51 10.72
CA PRO A 45 -72.92 -23.07 12.06
C PRO A 45 -71.44 -23.27 12.42
N SER A 46 -71.21 -23.59 13.70
CA SER A 46 -69.92 -23.60 14.42
C SER A 46 -68.82 -24.50 13.82
N PRO A 47 -67.54 -24.08 13.84
CA PRO A 47 -66.42 -24.97 13.60
C PRO A 47 -66.11 -25.79 14.86
N THR A 48 -66.25 -27.10 14.77
CA THR A 48 -65.62 -28.07 15.69
C THR A 48 -64.11 -27.96 15.62
N LEU A 49 -63.41 -28.16 16.74
CA LEU A 49 -61.94 -28.21 16.74
C LEU A 49 -61.43 -29.37 15.86
N THR A 50 -60.71 -29.02 14.81
CA THR A 50 -59.60 -29.82 14.29
C THR A 50 -58.35 -28.97 14.36
N ALA A 51 -57.46 -29.30 15.29
CA ALA A 51 -56.19 -28.59 15.45
C ALA A 51 -55.27 -28.90 14.26
N SER A 52 -55.19 -27.98 13.30
CA SER A 52 -54.00 -27.87 12.47
C SER A 52 -52.90 -27.23 13.33
N LEU A 53 -51.80 -27.93 13.54
CA LEU A 53 -50.59 -27.39 14.17
C LEU A 53 -50.15 -26.14 13.41
N ALA A 54 -50.42 -24.96 13.98
CA ALA A 54 -49.88 -23.70 13.49
C ALA A 54 -48.36 -23.75 13.72
N GLY A 55 -47.59 -23.74 12.63
CA GLY A 55 -46.15 -23.95 12.70
C GLY A 55 -45.46 -22.87 13.51
N VAL A 56 -44.61 -23.29 14.45
CA VAL A 56 -43.75 -22.36 15.20
C VAL A 56 -42.72 -21.79 14.21
N GLU A 57 -42.86 -20.52 13.83
CA GLU A 57 -41.81 -19.81 13.09
C GLU A 57 -40.66 -19.48 14.05
N HIS A 58 -39.44 -19.93 13.72
CA HIS A 58 -38.27 -19.62 14.52
C HIS A 58 -37.87 -18.14 14.33
N PRO A 59 -37.44 -17.44 15.39
CA PRO A 59 -37.20 -16.00 15.32
C PRO A 59 -35.95 -15.69 14.48
N GLY A 60 -35.96 -14.55 13.78
CA GLY A 60 -34.90 -14.11 12.88
C GLY A 60 -35.24 -14.21 11.38
N VAL A 61 -34.25 -13.98 10.52
CA VAL A 61 -34.39 -13.77 9.07
C VAL A 61 -33.36 -14.61 8.32
N CYS A 62 -33.72 -15.12 7.13
CA CYS A 62 -32.78 -15.82 6.24
C CYS A 62 -31.67 -14.88 5.72
N PRO A 63 -30.39 -15.31 5.66
CA PRO A 63 -29.27 -14.47 5.19
C PRO A 63 -29.52 -13.77 3.85
N ASN A 64 -30.03 -14.48 2.85
CA ASN A 64 -30.27 -13.97 1.50
C ASN A 64 -31.36 -12.87 1.45
N LYS A 65 -32.19 -12.74 2.49
CA LYS A 65 -33.17 -11.64 2.62
C LYS A 65 -32.56 -10.37 3.28
N LEU A 66 -31.41 -10.49 3.92
CA LEU A 66 -30.69 -9.36 4.53
C LEU A 66 -29.75 -8.67 3.52
N ASN A 67 -29.14 -9.45 2.62
CA ASN A 67 -28.33 -8.95 1.51
C ASN A 67 -28.42 -9.92 0.33
N ALA A 68 -28.80 -9.45 -0.86
CA ALA A 68 -28.98 -10.27 -2.06
C ALA A 68 -27.68 -10.90 -2.60
N ASN A 69 -26.52 -10.43 -2.13
CA ASN A 69 -25.21 -11.00 -2.43
C ASN A 69 -24.71 -11.98 -1.35
N LEU A 70 -25.40 -12.12 -0.21
CA LEU A 70 -25.15 -13.20 0.76
C LEU A 70 -25.97 -14.43 0.36
N TRP A 71 -25.34 -15.32 -0.38
CA TRP A 71 -25.87 -16.67 -0.60
C TRP A 71 -25.30 -17.62 0.45
N VAL A 72 -26.08 -18.63 0.84
CA VAL A 72 -25.60 -19.73 1.68
C VAL A 72 -24.78 -20.66 0.79
N ASP A 73 -23.57 -20.22 0.47
CA ASP A 73 -22.72 -20.88 -0.51
C ASP A 73 -21.93 -22.01 0.14
N ALA A 74 -22.61 -23.15 0.30
CA ALA A 74 -21.97 -24.43 0.51
C ALA A 74 -22.87 -25.54 -0.06
N GLN A 75 -22.34 -26.30 -1.03
CA GLN A 75 -22.98 -27.52 -1.54
C GLN A 75 -23.20 -28.58 -0.44
N SER A 76 -22.61 -28.42 0.76
CA SER A 76 -22.89 -29.23 1.95
C SER A 76 -24.25 -28.96 2.61
N THR A 77 -24.94 -27.86 2.29
CA THR A 77 -26.27 -27.57 2.86
C THR A 77 -27.41 -28.26 2.11
N CYS A 78 -27.18 -28.72 0.88
CA CYS A 78 -28.21 -29.37 0.07
C CYS A 78 -28.53 -30.83 0.52
N GLU A 79 -27.85 -31.38 1.54
CA GLU A 79 -28.22 -32.66 2.19
C GLU A 79 -29.16 -32.50 3.41
N ARG A 80 -29.37 -31.28 3.94
CA ARG A 80 -30.31 -31.00 5.06
C ARG A 80 -31.53 -30.22 4.58
N GLU A 81 -32.32 -30.85 3.72
CA GLU A 81 -33.59 -30.33 3.22
C GLU A 81 -34.60 -30.08 4.35
N CYS A 82 -35.41 -29.05 4.19
CA CYS A 82 -36.50 -28.70 5.09
C CYS A 82 -37.70 -28.18 4.29
N ASN A 83 -38.91 -28.37 4.81
CA ASN A 83 -40.13 -27.79 4.24
C ASN A 83 -40.62 -26.59 5.07
N ALA A 84 -40.43 -26.62 6.38
CA ALA A 84 -40.76 -25.55 7.32
C ALA A 84 -39.63 -25.31 8.34
N ASP A 85 -39.65 -24.17 9.02
CA ASP A 85 -38.67 -23.84 10.08
C ASP A 85 -38.64 -24.88 11.21
N GLN A 86 -39.79 -25.50 11.50
CA GLN A 86 -39.96 -26.58 12.48
C GLN A 86 -39.10 -27.83 12.23
N ASP A 87 -38.65 -28.03 10.98
CA ASP A 87 -37.78 -29.16 10.61
C ASP A 87 -36.31 -28.91 11.03
N CYS A 88 -36.02 -27.69 11.51
CA CYS A 88 -34.69 -27.22 11.89
C CYS A 88 -34.57 -27.01 13.40
N ALA A 89 -33.36 -26.72 13.91
CA ALA A 89 -33.21 -26.35 15.33
C ALA A 89 -33.85 -24.96 15.61
N GLY A 90 -34.21 -24.66 16.86
CA GLY A 90 -34.92 -23.41 17.23
C GLY A 90 -34.18 -22.09 16.95
N PHE A 91 -32.90 -22.15 16.59
CA PHE A 91 -32.05 -21.02 16.16
C PHE A 91 -31.76 -21.04 14.64
N GLU A 92 -32.32 -22.00 13.91
CA GLU A 92 -32.21 -22.20 12.46
C GLU A 92 -33.56 -21.88 11.79
N LYS A 93 -33.54 -21.36 10.56
CA LYS A 93 -34.70 -21.20 9.69
C LYS A 93 -34.50 -21.95 8.39
N CYS A 94 -35.62 -22.32 7.76
CA CYS A 94 -35.65 -23.08 6.53
C CYS A 94 -35.52 -22.14 5.32
N CYS A 95 -34.31 -21.97 4.79
CA CYS A 95 -33.96 -20.94 3.81
C CYS A 95 -33.62 -21.53 2.42
N THR A 96 -33.93 -20.80 1.35
CA THR A 96 -33.60 -21.20 -0.02
C THR A 96 -32.10 -21.16 -0.29
N ASN A 97 -31.55 -22.26 -0.79
CA ASN A 97 -30.13 -22.43 -1.11
C ASN A 97 -29.84 -22.18 -2.62
N VAL A 98 -28.56 -22.24 -3.00
CA VAL A 98 -28.11 -22.11 -4.41
C VAL A 98 -28.51 -23.31 -5.29
N CYS A 99 -28.85 -24.47 -4.71
CA CYS A 99 -29.38 -25.63 -5.43
C CYS A 99 -30.86 -25.46 -5.85
N GLY A 100 -31.54 -24.38 -5.44
CA GLY A 100 -32.98 -24.16 -5.67
C GLY A 100 -33.91 -24.88 -4.69
N LEU A 101 -33.35 -25.54 -3.67
CA LEU A 101 -34.07 -26.24 -2.60
C LEU A 101 -34.07 -25.40 -1.32
N ARG A 102 -34.75 -25.86 -0.26
CA ARG A 102 -34.73 -25.22 1.06
C ARG A 102 -33.94 -26.06 2.04
N SER A 103 -33.05 -25.42 2.81
CA SER A 103 -32.20 -26.07 3.81
C SER A 103 -32.24 -25.35 5.16
N CYS A 104 -31.97 -26.07 6.25
CA CYS A 104 -31.83 -25.47 7.58
C CYS A 104 -30.56 -24.61 7.68
N VAL A 105 -30.72 -23.34 8.04
CA VAL A 105 -29.64 -22.35 8.12
C VAL A 105 -29.82 -21.49 9.37
N ALA A 106 -28.73 -21.21 10.11
CA ALA A 106 -28.76 -20.35 11.29
C ALA A 106 -29.41 -18.98 11.00
N ALA A 107 -30.42 -18.62 11.81
CA ALA A 107 -31.20 -17.41 11.63
C ALA A 107 -30.37 -16.15 11.93
N ARG A 108 -30.63 -15.06 11.21
CA ARG A 108 -29.98 -13.76 11.44
C ARG A 108 -30.98 -12.80 12.08
N PHE A 109 -30.56 -12.12 13.14
CA PHE A 109 -31.35 -11.09 13.79
C PHE A 109 -30.94 -9.75 13.20
N ALA A 110 -31.91 -8.91 12.83
CA ALA A 110 -31.64 -7.52 12.48
C ALA A 110 -31.49 -6.74 13.79
N ASP A 111 -30.38 -6.02 13.96
CA ASP A 111 -30.07 -5.30 15.19
C ASP A 111 -31.17 -4.28 15.53
N SER A 112 -31.98 -4.62 16.53
CA SER A 112 -32.87 -3.69 17.23
C SER A 112 -32.38 -3.53 18.67
N SER A 113 -32.30 -2.28 19.09
CA SER A 113 -31.57 -1.81 20.25
C SER A 113 -32.05 -2.34 21.61
N ALA A 114 -31.08 -2.57 22.50
CA ALA A 114 -31.16 -2.52 23.97
C ALA A 114 -32.07 -3.55 24.69
N GLY A 115 -31.44 -4.39 25.50
CA GLY A 115 -32.09 -5.22 26.51
C GLY A 115 -31.16 -5.51 27.68
N GLN A 116 -31.23 -4.70 28.73
CA GLN A 116 -30.68 -5.07 30.05
C GLN A 116 -31.56 -6.19 30.66
N PRO A 117 -30.96 -7.16 31.37
CA PRO A 117 -31.64 -7.89 32.43
C PRO A 117 -31.31 -7.25 33.79
N GLU A 118 -32.34 -6.84 34.53
CA GLU A 118 -32.21 -6.49 35.94
C GLU A 118 -31.95 -7.75 36.78
N ALA A 119 -31.17 -7.61 37.87
CA ALA A 119 -31.15 -8.57 38.96
C ALA A 119 -31.02 -7.80 40.30
N GLN A 120 -32.02 -7.94 41.17
CA GLN A 120 -32.08 -7.29 42.49
C GLN A 120 -31.62 -8.24 43.61
N GLY A 121 -31.09 -7.65 44.70
CA GLY A 121 -30.71 -8.33 45.95
C GLY A 121 -29.20 -8.58 46.06
N GLY A 122 -28.53 -8.41 47.21
CA GLY A 122 -28.96 -7.98 48.54
C GLY A 122 -27.73 -7.53 49.37
N ALA A 123 -27.92 -7.08 50.61
CA ALA A 123 -26.96 -6.26 51.34
C ALA A 123 -25.79 -6.99 52.06
N ASP A 124 -24.86 -6.15 52.55
CA ASP A 124 -23.95 -6.30 53.70
C ASP A 124 -22.48 -6.77 53.53
N GLY A 125 -21.60 -6.12 54.31
CA GLY A 125 -20.37 -6.74 54.83
C GLY A 125 -19.03 -6.20 54.31
N ALA A 126 -18.42 -5.27 55.05
CA ALA A 126 -17.06 -4.77 54.81
C ALA A 126 -15.97 -5.87 54.82
N GLY A 127 -14.94 -5.76 53.96
CA GLY A 127 -13.82 -6.71 53.97
C GLY A 127 -12.67 -6.41 52.99
N ARG A 128 -11.83 -5.40 53.30
CA ARG A 128 -10.63 -5.10 52.48
C ARG A 128 -9.55 -6.17 52.71
N ARG A 129 -9.35 -7.08 51.74
CA ARG A 129 -8.10 -7.86 51.59
C ARG A 129 -7.74 -7.93 50.11
N GLY A 130 -6.49 -7.56 49.79
CA GLY A 130 -5.95 -7.68 48.43
C GLY A 130 -5.69 -9.14 48.08
N GLY A 131 -6.62 -9.76 47.36
CA GLY A 131 -6.31 -10.94 46.56
C GLY A 131 -5.84 -10.49 45.19
N THR A 132 -4.68 -10.97 44.74
CA THR A 132 -4.31 -10.88 43.33
C THR A 132 -5.36 -11.60 42.51
N ALA A 133 -6.07 -10.88 41.63
CA ALA A 133 -7.06 -11.46 40.75
C ALA A 133 -6.44 -12.62 39.95
N SER A 134 -7.18 -13.72 39.83
CA SER A 134 -6.68 -14.95 39.23
C SER A 134 -7.78 -15.61 38.41
N CYS A 135 -7.40 -16.18 37.28
CA CYS A 135 -8.27 -17.01 36.45
C CYS A 135 -8.51 -18.43 37.03
N LEU A 136 -7.94 -18.76 38.18
CA LEU A 136 -8.17 -20.03 38.87
C LEU A 136 -9.64 -20.17 39.28
N GLY A 137 -10.39 -21.00 38.56
CA GLY A 137 -11.81 -21.27 38.78
C GLY A 137 -12.78 -20.40 37.97
N PHE A 138 -12.30 -19.44 37.17
CA PHE A 138 -13.14 -18.62 36.32
C PHE A 138 -13.29 -19.28 34.94
N ILE A 139 -14.50 -19.77 34.63
CA ILE A 139 -14.79 -20.54 33.41
C ILE A 139 -15.57 -19.65 32.43
N CYS A 140 -15.02 -19.46 31.23
CA CYS A 140 -15.71 -18.80 30.14
C CYS A 140 -16.65 -19.78 29.43
N SER A 141 -17.94 -19.43 29.36
CA SER A 141 -18.97 -20.24 28.68
C SER A 141 -18.92 -20.13 27.15
N GLN A 142 -18.31 -19.07 26.62
CA GLN A 142 -18.20 -18.82 25.19
C GLN A 142 -17.06 -19.63 24.56
N GLN A 143 -17.36 -20.33 23.47
CA GLN A 143 -16.38 -21.07 22.68
C GLN A 143 -15.23 -20.15 22.25
N GLY A 144 -13.98 -20.56 22.47
CA GLY A 144 -12.79 -19.80 22.08
C GLY A 144 -12.43 -18.61 22.99
N ALA A 145 -13.22 -18.33 24.02
CA ALA A 145 -12.86 -17.37 25.05
C ALA A 145 -11.90 -17.99 26.08
N MET A 146 -10.89 -17.22 26.47
CA MET A 146 -10.00 -17.50 27.60
C MET A 146 -10.23 -16.47 28.71
N CYS A 147 -9.95 -16.85 29.94
CA CYS A 147 -9.87 -15.86 31.02
C CYS A 147 -8.57 -15.06 30.90
N ASP A 148 -8.69 -13.73 30.95
CA ASP A 148 -7.62 -12.76 31.05
C ASP A 148 -7.89 -11.82 32.24
N ILE A 149 -6.89 -11.16 32.80
CA ILE A 149 -7.05 -10.31 33.99
C ILE A 149 -6.99 -8.84 33.59
N TRP A 150 -8.13 -8.16 33.65
CA TRP A 150 -8.25 -6.74 33.28
C TRP A 150 -8.62 -5.91 34.51
N GLU A 151 -7.87 -4.84 34.78
CA GLU A 151 -8.00 -3.97 35.97
C GLU A 151 -8.16 -4.69 37.32
N GLY A 152 -7.58 -5.89 37.46
CA GLY A 152 -7.69 -6.68 38.70
C GLY A 152 -9.01 -7.45 38.83
N GLN A 153 -9.66 -7.80 37.72
CA GLN A 153 -10.77 -8.74 37.67
C GLN A 153 -10.57 -9.76 36.52
N PRO A 154 -11.00 -11.02 36.67
CA PRO A 154 -11.00 -11.99 35.56
C PRO A 154 -12.12 -11.66 34.56
N VAL A 155 -11.77 -11.56 33.29
CA VAL A 155 -12.66 -11.23 32.16
C VAL A 155 -12.49 -12.27 31.07
N CYS A 156 -13.59 -12.66 30.41
CA CYS A 156 -13.52 -13.53 29.24
C CYS A 156 -13.14 -12.74 27.99
N LYS A 157 -12.02 -13.10 27.36
CA LYS A 157 -11.54 -12.49 26.12
C LYS A 157 -11.32 -13.56 25.05
N CYS A 158 -11.66 -13.25 23.80
CA CYS A 158 -11.39 -14.13 22.67
C CYS A 158 -9.89 -14.34 22.43
N ARG A 159 -9.52 -15.52 21.92
CA ARG A 159 -8.13 -15.91 21.67
C ARG A 159 -7.56 -15.20 20.42
N ASP A 160 -6.79 -14.14 20.64
CA ASP A 160 -6.13 -13.38 19.56
C ASP A 160 -4.87 -14.06 18.96
N ARG A 161 -4.36 -15.13 19.59
CA ARG A 161 -3.11 -15.81 19.18
C ARG A 161 -3.33 -17.33 19.04
N CYS A 162 -3.04 -17.83 17.85
CA CYS A 162 -3.08 -19.25 17.51
C CYS A 162 -1.74 -19.70 16.92
N GLU A 163 -1.49 -21.01 16.98
CA GLU A 163 -0.28 -21.64 16.43
C GLU A 163 -0.29 -21.57 14.89
N LYS A 164 0.91 -21.50 14.31
CA LYS A 164 1.13 -21.31 12.86
C LYS A 164 1.16 -22.62 12.06
N GLU A 165 0.98 -23.76 12.72
CA GLU A 165 1.01 -25.06 12.05
C GLU A 165 -0.34 -25.35 11.38
N PRO A 166 -0.35 -25.75 10.09
CA PRO A 166 -1.58 -25.94 9.32
C PRO A 166 -2.28 -27.24 9.72
N SER A 167 -3.52 -27.13 10.19
CA SER A 167 -4.34 -28.28 10.60
C SER A 167 -5.80 -28.02 10.21
N PHE A 168 -6.03 -27.95 8.90
CA PHE A 168 -7.27 -27.43 8.32
C PHE A 168 -8.52 -28.07 8.93
N THR A 169 -9.41 -27.23 9.43
CA THR A 169 -10.60 -27.64 10.20
C THR A 169 -11.85 -27.06 9.54
N CYS A 170 -12.72 -27.92 9.01
CA CYS A 170 -14.02 -27.49 8.48
C CYS A 170 -15.01 -27.26 9.62
N ALA A 171 -15.79 -26.18 9.50
CA ALA A 171 -16.77 -25.77 10.50
C ALA A 171 -18.21 -25.87 9.99
N SER A 172 -19.17 -25.86 10.93
CA SER A 172 -20.61 -25.94 10.67
C SER A 172 -21.21 -24.75 9.92
N ASP A 173 -20.44 -23.70 9.64
CA ASP A 173 -20.83 -22.57 8.79
C ASP A 173 -20.45 -22.77 7.30
N GLY A 174 -19.83 -23.90 6.97
CA GLY A 174 -19.38 -24.24 5.61
C GLY A 174 -17.95 -23.77 5.28
N LEU A 175 -17.26 -23.09 6.20
CA LEU A 175 -15.92 -22.58 5.97
C LEU A 175 -14.84 -23.55 6.46
N THR A 176 -13.69 -23.55 5.77
CA THR A 176 -12.48 -24.26 6.20
C THR A 176 -11.51 -23.29 6.85
N TYR A 177 -11.23 -23.51 8.14
CA TYR A 177 -10.32 -22.69 8.94
C TYR A 177 -8.91 -23.27 8.94
N PHE A 178 -7.89 -22.41 9.04
CA PHE A 178 -6.48 -22.79 9.00
C PHE A 178 -6.10 -23.83 10.07
N ASN A 179 -6.67 -23.68 11.28
CA ASN A 179 -6.73 -24.72 12.29
C ASN A 179 -7.92 -24.50 13.25
N ARG A 180 -8.19 -25.48 14.11
CA ARG A 180 -9.28 -25.42 15.11
C ARG A 180 -9.18 -24.21 16.03
N CYS A 181 -7.99 -23.74 16.37
CA CYS A 181 -7.81 -22.54 17.19
C CYS A 181 -8.34 -21.28 16.50
N TYR A 182 -8.04 -21.08 15.21
CA TYR A 182 -8.61 -19.97 14.43
C TYR A 182 -10.14 -20.08 14.30
N MET A 183 -10.65 -21.30 14.14
CA MET A 183 -12.08 -21.59 14.09
C MET A 183 -12.78 -21.22 15.41
N ASP A 184 -12.19 -21.57 16.55
CA ASP A 184 -12.69 -21.21 17.88
C ASP A 184 -12.58 -19.70 18.17
N ALA A 185 -11.51 -19.04 17.72
CA ALA A 185 -11.32 -17.60 17.88
C ALA A 185 -12.36 -16.78 17.10
N GLU A 186 -12.64 -17.14 15.85
CA GLU A 186 -13.67 -16.49 15.03
C GLU A 186 -15.09 -16.77 15.56
N ALA A 187 -15.34 -17.98 16.08
CA ALA A 187 -16.58 -18.29 16.80
C ALA A 187 -16.80 -17.33 17.99
N CYS A 188 -15.75 -17.13 18.79
CA CYS A 188 -15.75 -16.18 19.91
C CYS A 188 -16.04 -14.74 19.47
N ILE A 189 -15.25 -14.20 18.52
CA ILE A 189 -15.37 -12.81 18.07
C ILE A 189 -16.78 -12.52 17.52
N ARG A 190 -17.40 -13.50 16.85
CA ARG A 190 -18.73 -13.38 16.24
C ARG A 190 -19.89 -13.74 17.18
N GLY A 191 -19.63 -14.18 18.41
CA GLY A 191 -20.68 -14.58 19.35
C GLY A 191 -21.44 -15.85 18.97
N VAL A 192 -20.84 -16.74 18.16
CA VAL A 192 -21.49 -17.96 17.64
C VAL A 192 -20.77 -19.22 18.11
N THR A 193 -21.46 -20.37 18.02
CA THR A 193 -20.89 -21.69 18.29
C THR A 193 -20.62 -22.41 16.97
N LEU A 194 -19.38 -22.83 16.71
CA LEU A 194 -18.96 -23.54 15.50
C LEU A 194 -18.50 -24.97 15.83
N THR A 195 -19.14 -25.98 15.28
CA THR A 195 -18.73 -27.39 15.48
C THR A 195 -17.78 -27.84 14.37
N VAL A 196 -16.83 -28.73 14.68
CA VAL A 196 -16.03 -29.38 13.61
C VAL A 196 -16.97 -30.27 12.82
N VAL A 197 -16.98 -30.11 11.50
CA VAL A 197 -17.60 -31.04 10.57
C VAL A 197 -16.52 -31.76 9.76
N THR A 198 -16.79 -32.99 9.33
CA THR A 198 -15.86 -33.74 8.50
C THR A 198 -15.69 -33.07 7.14
N CYS A 199 -14.49 -32.59 6.82
CA CYS A 199 -14.16 -32.08 5.49
C CYS A 199 -14.38 -33.16 4.43
N ARG A 200 -15.37 -33.00 3.56
CA ARG A 200 -15.69 -33.96 2.49
C ARG A 200 -15.22 -33.38 1.15
N TYR A 201 -14.19 -33.98 0.57
CA TYR A 201 -13.74 -33.60 -0.78
C TYR A 201 -14.69 -34.22 -1.82
N HIS A 202 -15.13 -33.42 -2.79
CA HIS A 202 -15.94 -33.91 -3.91
C HIS A 202 -15.26 -33.54 -5.23
N LEU A 203 -14.70 -34.54 -5.91
CA LEU A 203 -14.27 -34.43 -7.30
C LEU A 203 -15.52 -34.46 -8.19
N SER A 204 -16.06 -33.29 -8.53
CA SER A 204 -17.25 -33.17 -9.38
C SER A 204 -16.90 -33.31 -10.87
N TRP A 205 -16.96 -34.53 -11.42
CA TRP A 205 -17.08 -34.78 -12.87
C TRP A 205 -17.81 -36.12 -13.11
N PRO A 206 -18.70 -36.19 -14.13
CA PRO A 206 -18.38 -37.08 -15.25
C PRO A 206 -18.87 -36.57 -16.64
N HIS A 207 -17.99 -36.73 -17.65
CA HIS A 207 -18.15 -36.68 -19.13
C HIS A 207 -18.98 -35.52 -19.75
N THR A 208 -18.49 -34.77 -20.76
CA THR A 208 -17.73 -35.21 -21.95
C THR A 208 -16.65 -34.24 -22.46
N SER A 209 -15.43 -34.74 -22.72
CA SER A 209 -14.59 -34.44 -23.90
C SER A 209 -13.37 -35.40 -23.91
N PRO A 210 -12.83 -35.81 -25.07
CA PRO A 210 -11.79 -36.85 -25.14
C PRO A 210 -10.40 -36.34 -24.74
N LEU A 211 -9.55 -37.29 -24.31
CA LEU A 211 -8.18 -37.07 -23.83
C LEU A 211 -7.24 -36.54 -24.94
N PRO A 212 -6.42 -35.50 -24.67
CA PRO A 212 -5.16 -35.31 -25.38
C PRO A 212 -4.06 -36.22 -24.80
N LEU A 213 -3.10 -36.60 -25.66
CA LEU A 213 -2.03 -37.54 -25.33
C LEU A 213 -0.94 -36.98 -24.39
N ASP A 214 -0.19 -37.94 -23.84
CA ASP A 214 0.91 -37.85 -22.87
C ASP A 214 1.84 -36.62 -22.88
N THR A 215 2.18 -36.22 -21.66
CA THR A 215 3.45 -35.64 -21.22
C THR A 215 4.17 -34.65 -22.15
N THR A 216 3.99 -33.36 -21.89
CA THR A 216 4.99 -32.34 -22.25
C THR A 216 5.86 -32.00 -21.04
N ALA A 217 7.18 -32.05 -21.22
CA ALA A 217 8.17 -32.01 -20.16
C ALA A 217 8.54 -30.59 -19.67
N HIS A 218 7.58 -29.66 -19.57
CA HIS A 218 7.82 -28.27 -19.16
C HIS A 218 6.86 -27.84 -18.04
N PRO A 219 7.35 -27.32 -16.91
CA PRO A 219 6.49 -26.77 -15.87
C PRO A 219 5.86 -25.47 -16.37
N THR A 220 4.53 -25.36 -16.32
CA THR A 220 3.86 -24.06 -16.42
C THR A 220 4.04 -23.33 -15.08
N PRO A 221 4.64 -22.13 -15.05
CA PRO A 221 4.86 -21.41 -13.80
C PRO A 221 3.52 -20.91 -13.25
N THR A 222 3.34 -21.04 -11.92
CA THR A 222 2.17 -20.50 -11.21
C THR A 222 2.24 -18.97 -11.15
N SER A 223 1.86 -18.30 -12.23
CA SER A 223 1.62 -16.85 -12.20
C SER A 223 0.23 -16.58 -11.65
N SER A 224 0.15 -16.48 -10.32
CA SER A 224 -0.76 -15.54 -9.66
C SER A 224 0.07 -14.35 -9.17
N GLN A 225 0.80 -13.72 -10.10
CA GLN A 225 1.54 -12.50 -9.83
C GLN A 225 0.52 -11.35 -9.84
N GLU A 226 0.03 -10.94 -8.67
CA GLU A 226 -0.62 -9.63 -8.54
C GLU A 226 0.40 -8.58 -9.00
N ASP A 227 0.02 -7.72 -9.94
CA ASP A 227 0.91 -6.70 -10.48
C ASP A 227 1.47 -5.82 -9.34
N PRO A 228 2.81 -5.70 -9.21
CA PRO A 228 3.41 -5.04 -8.06
C PRO A 228 3.09 -3.54 -8.04
N LEU A 229 2.26 -3.11 -7.09
CA LEU A 229 1.80 -1.73 -6.95
C LEU A 229 2.75 -0.89 -6.07
N PRO A 230 3.31 0.23 -6.56
CA PRO A 230 4.15 1.12 -5.77
C PRO A 230 3.37 1.78 -4.63
N PRO A 231 4.04 2.23 -3.55
CA PRO A 231 3.39 2.89 -2.43
C PRO A 231 2.74 4.22 -2.85
N THR A 232 1.49 4.41 -2.46
CA THR A 232 0.67 5.61 -2.73
C THR A 232 -0.03 6.05 -1.45
N LEU A 233 -0.18 7.35 -1.25
CA LEU A 233 -0.89 7.88 -0.07
C LEU A 233 -2.41 7.85 -0.29
N TYR A 234 -3.14 7.45 0.74
CA TYR A 234 -4.60 7.50 0.77
C TYR A 234 -5.14 8.94 0.94
N SER A 235 -4.42 9.77 1.70
CA SER A 235 -4.79 11.16 2.04
C SER A 235 -3.64 12.13 1.80
N ASN A 236 -3.91 13.44 1.67
CA ASN A 236 -2.84 14.43 1.54
C ASN A 236 -2.16 14.69 2.89
N PRO A 237 -0.82 14.88 2.93
CA PRO A 237 -0.14 15.29 4.15
C PRO A 237 -0.56 16.72 4.54
N THR A 238 -0.88 16.92 5.82
CA THR A 238 -1.27 18.21 6.38
C THR A 238 -0.22 18.72 7.36
N HIS A 239 0.00 20.03 7.33
CA HIS A 239 0.75 20.74 8.35
C HIS A 239 -0.09 20.87 9.62
N GLN A 240 0.57 20.88 10.78
CA GLN A 240 -0.07 21.08 12.08
C GLN A 240 0.68 22.10 12.93
N SER A 241 -0.07 22.85 13.72
CA SER A 241 0.42 23.74 14.77
C SER A 241 -0.12 23.29 16.12
N VAL A 242 0.73 23.33 17.16
CA VAL A 242 0.39 22.91 18.52
C VAL A 242 1.13 23.80 19.51
N TYR A 243 0.53 24.08 20.68
CA TYR A 243 1.24 24.78 21.75
C TYR A 243 2.23 23.85 22.47
N ILE A 244 3.26 24.42 23.09
CA ILE A 244 4.17 23.67 23.98
C ILE A 244 3.38 22.85 25.01
N GLY A 245 3.80 21.59 25.20
CA GLY A 245 3.15 20.62 26.08
C GLY A 245 1.95 19.90 25.46
N GLY A 246 1.47 20.33 24.29
CA GLY A 246 0.42 19.62 23.55
C GLY A 246 0.88 18.26 23.01
N THR A 247 -0.07 17.49 22.48
CA THR A 247 0.21 16.22 21.78
C THR A 247 -0.26 16.33 20.34
N VAL A 248 0.57 15.91 19.39
CA VAL A 248 0.28 15.94 17.96
C VAL A 248 0.47 14.55 17.35
N SER A 249 -0.31 14.21 16.32
CA SER A 249 -0.12 12.96 15.59
C SER A 249 -0.24 13.14 14.08
N PHE A 250 0.65 12.49 13.33
CA PHE A 250 0.64 12.44 11.87
C PHE A 250 0.36 11.02 11.41
N HIS A 251 -0.55 10.87 10.45
CA HIS A 251 -0.93 9.58 9.89
C HIS A 251 -0.35 9.47 8.47
N CYS A 252 0.42 8.40 8.22
CA CYS A 252 0.94 8.09 6.90
C CYS A 252 0.20 6.86 6.35
N ASP A 253 -1.02 7.09 5.87
CA ASP A 253 -1.90 6.04 5.36
C ASP A 253 -1.47 5.65 3.94
N VAL A 254 -0.58 4.67 3.81
CA VAL A 254 -0.01 4.21 2.53
C VAL A 254 -0.54 2.85 2.09
N ILE A 255 -0.87 2.75 0.80
CA ILE A 255 -1.34 1.55 0.12
C ILE A 255 -0.29 1.13 -0.92
N GLY A 256 -0.03 -0.18 -1.04
CA GLY A 256 0.87 -0.76 -2.03
C GLY A 256 0.91 -2.28 -1.93
N VAL A 257 1.35 -2.96 -3.00
CA VAL A 257 1.44 -4.43 -3.09
C VAL A 257 2.85 -4.82 -3.56
N PRO A 258 3.66 -5.54 -2.74
CA PRO A 258 3.40 -5.93 -1.35
C PRO A 258 3.23 -4.73 -0.39
N ARG A 259 2.64 -4.95 0.79
CA ARG A 259 2.40 -3.90 1.80
C ARG A 259 3.72 -3.15 2.10
N PRO A 260 3.77 -1.81 1.99
CA PRO A 260 5.00 -1.07 2.22
C PRO A 260 5.39 -1.01 3.69
N ASP A 261 6.70 -1.06 3.94
CA ASP A 261 7.31 -0.73 5.23
C ASP A 261 7.38 0.80 5.38
N VAL A 262 7.09 1.31 6.58
CA VAL A 262 6.90 2.74 6.85
C VAL A 262 7.88 3.21 7.91
N THR A 263 8.69 4.20 7.53
CA THR A 263 9.68 4.84 8.40
C THR A 263 9.46 6.34 8.40
N TRP A 264 9.80 7.01 9.50
CA TRP A 264 9.74 8.47 9.59
C TRP A 264 11.15 9.05 9.66
N GLU A 265 11.37 10.24 9.11
CA GLU A 265 12.60 10.99 9.33
C GLU A 265 12.28 12.43 9.75
N LYS A 266 13.07 12.98 10.67
CA LYS A 266 12.98 14.41 11.02
C LYS A 266 14.05 15.18 10.25
N GLN A 267 13.65 16.23 9.56
CA GLN A 267 14.57 17.11 8.87
C GLN A 267 15.34 18.00 9.87
N THR A 268 16.67 17.89 9.85
CA THR A 268 17.60 18.65 10.68
C THR A 268 18.48 19.56 9.82
N GLU A 269 19.04 20.63 10.40
CA GLU A 269 20.00 21.49 9.69
C GLU A 269 21.37 20.84 9.50
N ARG A 270 21.81 20.03 10.48
CA ARG A 270 22.93 19.10 10.31
C ARG A 270 22.45 18.01 9.34
N ARG A 271 23.29 17.61 8.38
CA ARG A 271 22.91 16.70 7.25
C ARG A 271 22.58 15.25 7.64
N GLU A 272 22.35 14.99 8.92
CA GLU A 272 22.05 13.71 9.53
C GLU A 272 20.53 13.61 9.77
N SER A 273 19.79 13.20 8.75
CA SER A 273 18.37 12.86 8.91
C SER A 273 18.23 11.66 9.83
N ILE A 274 17.66 11.86 11.02
CA ILE A 274 17.42 10.78 11.98
C ILE A 274 16.26 9.93 11.44
N ILE A 275 16.57 8.71 11.01
CA ILE A 275 15.56 7.71 10.59
C ILE A 275 14.98 7.10 11.87
N MET A 276 13.70 7.39 12.11
CA MET A 276 12.93 6.93 13.24
C MET A 276 12.13 5.68 12.84
N ARG A 277 12.30 4.59 13.61
CA ARG A 277 11.65 3.29 13.38
C ARG A 277 10.77 2.87 14.58
N PRO A 278 9.75 2.01 14.39
CA PRO A 278 8.84 1.60 15.47
C PRO A 278 9.51 0.83 16.63
N ASP A 279 10.70 0.27 16.42
CA ASP A 279 11.45 -0.54 17.40
C ASP A 279 12.34 0.27 18.35
N GLN A 280 12.39 1.60 18.22
CA GLN A 280 13.26 2.48 19.00
C GLN A 280 12.47 3.59 19.70
N MET A 281 12.87 3.91 20.94
CA MET A 281 12.29 5.02 21.71
C MET A 281 13.02 6.33 21.40
N TYR A 282 12.27 7.36 20.99
CA TYR A 282 12.81 8.69 20.66
C TYR A 282 12.32 9.76 21.64
N GLY A 283 12.57 9.55 22.93
CA GLY A 283 12.17 10.49 23.98
C GLY A 283 10.64 10.63 24.07
N ASN A 284 10.11 11.77 23.64
CA ASN A 284 8.68 12.08 23.62
C ASN A 284 7.97 11.68 22.31
N LEU A 285 8.67 11.10 21.34
CA LEU A 285 8.11 10.63 20.07
C LEU A 285 7.91 9.09 20.07
N VAL A 286 6.77 8.65 19.52
CA VAL A 286 6.37 7.23 19.37
C VAL A 286 5.88 6.99 17.96
N ILE A 287 6.30 5.88 17.34
CA ILE A 287 5.80 5.43 16.03
C ILE A 287 5.04 4.12 16.22
N THR A 288 3.83 4.04 15.67
CA THR A 288 2.97 2.86 15.77
C THR A 288 3.21 1.87 14.62
N ASN A 289 2.73 0.63 14.79
CA ASN A 289 2.72 -0.41 13.77
C ASN A 289 1.82 -0.13 12.54
N ILE A 290 0.98 0.92 12.61
CA ILE A 290 0.17 1.40 11.49
C ILE A 290 0.80 2.59 10.75
N GLY A 291 2.02 3.00 11.13
CA GLY A 291 2.74 4.10 10.46
C GLY A 291 2.37 5.50 10.97
N GLN A 292 1.58 5.61 12.03
CA GLN A 292 1.28 6.88 12.71
C GLN A 292 2.47 7.29 13.60
N LEU A 293 2.90 8.54 13.48
CA LEU A 293 3.85 9.20 14.37
C LEU A 293 3.07 10.04 15.39
N VAL A 294 3.38 9.88 16.68
CA VAL A 294 2.79 10.64 17.79
C VAL A 294 3.90 11.33 18.57
N ILE A 295 3.71 12.61 18.91
CA ILE A 295 4.64 13.41 19.69
C ILE A 295 3.89 13.93 20.91
N TYR A 296 4.27 13.45 22.08
CA TYR A 296 3.71 13.86 23.36
C TYR A 296 4.46 15.06 23.93
N ASN A 297 3.82 15.86 24.78
CA ASN A 297 4.45 16.97 25.52
C ASN A 297 5.37 17.83 24.62
N ALA A 298 4.84 18.25 23.46
CA ALA A 298 5.62 18.81 22.36
C ALA A 298 6.49 19.98 22.82
N GLN A 299 7.76 19.96 22.46
CA GLN A 299 8.75 20.97 22.85
C GLN A 299 9.04 21.91 21.67
N ALA A 300 9.57 23.10 21.93
CA ALA A 300 9.91 24.05 20.86
C ALA A 300 10.99 23.51 19.88
N GLN A 301 11.78 22.52 20.29
CA GLN A 301 12.75 21.84 19.43
C GLN A 301 12.10 20.75 18.55
N ASP A 302 10.82 20.40 18.79
CA ASP A 302 10.05 19.47 17.97
C ASP A 302 9.61 20.09 16.63
N THR A 303 9.50 21.41 16.54
CA THR A 303 9.27 22.14 15.28
C THR A 303 10.20 21.64 14.17
N GLY A 304 9.64 21.30 13.01
CA GLY A 304 10.37 20.60 11.96
C GLY A 304 9.49 20.09 10.82
N ILE A 305 10.15 19.55 9.79
CA ILE A 305 9.48 18.73 8.77
C ILE A 305 9.70 17.26 9.13
N TYR A 306 8.60 16.54 9.32
CA TYR A 306 8.58 15.10 9.54
C TYR A 306 8.21 14.42 8.23
N THR A 307 9.15 13.69 7.62
CA THR A 307 8.94 13.05 6.32
C THR A 307 8.65 11.57 6.53
N CYS A 308 7.46 11.12 6.13
CA CYS A 308 7.16 9.70 6.02
C CYS A 308 7.84 9.14 4.77
N THR A 309 8.54 8.02 4.90
CA THR A 309 9.15 7.25 3.81
C THR A 309 8.58 5.83 3.81
N ALA A 310 7.83 5.49 2.76
CA ALA A 310 7.21 4.19 2.59
C ALA A 310 7.88 3.41 1.44
N ARG A 311 8.25 2.14 1.65
CA ARG A 311 9.02 1.33 0.68
C ARG A 311 8.43 -0.07 0.53
N ASN A 312 8.29 -0.54 -0.72
CA ASN A 312 8.09 -1.95 -1.04
C ASN A 312 9.00 -2.36 -2.23
N ALA A 313 8.80 -3.56 -2.79
CA ALA A 313 9.54 -4.04 -3.95
C ALA A 313 9.23 -3.26 -5.25
N ALA A 314 8.04 -2.65 -5.35
CA ALA A 314 7.57 -1.92 -6.51
C ALA A 314 8.01 -0.44 -6.55
N GLY A 315 8.32 0.16 -5.40
CA GLY A 315 8.74 1.56 -5.33
C GLY A 315 8.92 2.12 -3.92
N VAL A 316 9.17 3.44 -3.87
CA VAL A 316 9.36 4.22 -2.63
C VAL A 316 8.60 5.53 -2.74
N LEU A 317 7.84 5.89 -1.71
CA LEU A 317 7.12 7.15 -1.58
C LEU A 317 7.73 7.99 -0.45
N ARG A 318 7.74 9.31 -0.61
CA ARG A 318 8.00 10.27 0.48
C ARG A 318 6.92 11.33 0.56
N ALA A 319 6.55 11.70 1.79
CA ALA A 319 5.57 12.74 2.08
C ALA A 319 5.99 13.56 3.30
N ASP A 320 5.99 14.89 3.16
CA ASP A 320 6.46 15.84 4.17
C ASP A 320 5.30 16.37 5.02
N TYR A 321 5.40 16.27 6.35
CA TYR A 321 4.43 16.75 7.34
C TYR A 321 5.08 17.83 8.21
N PRO A 322 4.80 19.12 7.96
CA PRO A 322 5.33 20.23 8.76
C PRO A 322 4.66 20.33 10.15
N LEU A 323 5.46 20.45 11.20
CA LEU A 323 5.02 20.72 12.58
C LEU A 323 5.55 22.07 13.07
N SER A 324 4.67 22.91 13.60
CA SER A 324 5.04 24.14 14.32
C SER A 324 4.64 24.04 15.79
N VAL A 325 5.59 24.17 16.72
CA VAL A 325 5.32 24.20 18.16
C VAL A 325 5.40 25.63 18.67
N ILE A 326 4.24 26.20 18.97
CA ILE A 326 3.99 27.61 19.29
C ILE A 326 4.12 27.85 20.81
N ARG A 327 4.66 29.01 21.20
CA ARG A 327 4.71 29.41 22.63
C ARG A 327 3.43 30.11 23.06
N ARG A 328 3.10 30.05 24.35
CA ARG A 328 2.14 31.01 24.92
C ARG A 328 2.89 32.28 25.29
N ALA A 329 2.28 33.44 25.04
CA ALA A 329 2.88 34.73 25.36
C ALA A 329 2.98 35.01 26.88
N GLU A 330 2.41 34.14 27.72
CA GLU A 330 2.34 34.30 29.18
C GLU A 330 3.66 33.99 29.91
N ASP A 331 4.69 33.47 29.20
CA ASP A 331 6.01 33.17 29.77
C ASP A 331 7.02 34.34 29.66
N ASP A 332 6.62 35.51 29.13
CA ASP A 332 7.49 36.71 29.04
C ASP A 332 6.96 37.85 29.94
N PRO A 333 7.53 38.10 31.13
CA PRO A 333 6.97 39.02 32.13
C PRO A 333 7.13 40.52 31.82
N SER A 334 7.17 40.94 30.54
CA SER A 334 7.69 42.27 30.16
C SER A 334 6.98 43.05 29.04
N GLU A 335 5.72 42.74 28.70
CA GLU A 335 4.90 43.60 27.80
C GLU A 335 3.75 44.36 28.50
N ASP A 336 3.94 44.76 29.77
CA ASP A 336 3.09 45.74 30.47
C ASP A 336 3.71 47.16 30.45
N LEU A 337 4.05 47.70 29.27
CA LEU A 337 4.31 49.14 29.09
C LEU A 337 3.88 49.66 27.71
N ASP A 338 2.89 50.56 27.72
CA ASP A 338 2.47 51.37 26.58
C ASP A 338 3.65 52.16 25.96
N MET A 339 4.24 51.66 24.89
CA MET A 339 5.12 52.44 24.01
C MET A 339 4.78 52.16 22.55
N ALA A 340 4.40 53.22 21.83
CA ALA A 340 4.07 53.16 20.42
C ALA A 340 5.26 52.67 19.58
N VAL A 341 5.31 51.38 19.27
CA VAL A 341 6.27 50.80 18.35
C VAL A 341 6.12 51.52 17.00
N PRO A 342 7.18 52.14 16.46
CA PRO A 342 7.10 52.77 15.15
C PRO A 342 6.81 51.66 14.15
N LEU A 343 5.65 51.75 13.46
CA LEU A 343 5.22 50.79 12.44
C LEU A 343 6.34 50.61 11.41
N GLY A 344 7.15 49.57 11.59
CA GLY A 344 8.25 49.25 10.70
C GLY A 344 7.71 49.02 9.30
N ARG A 345 8.52 49.27 8.26
CA ARG A 345 8.09 49.14 6.85
C ARG A 345 7.28 47.84 6.67
N PRO A 346 6.12 47.83 5.98
CA PRO A 346 5.32 46.63 5.83
C PRO A 346 6.14 45.49 5.20
N PHE A 347 5.76 44.25 5.49
CA PHE A 347 6.43 43.08 4.93
C PHE A 347 6.37 43.11 3.40
N SER A 348 7.52 42.95 2.74
CA SER A 348 7.63 42.95 1.29
C SER A 348 8.03 41.58 0.79
N SER A 349 7.61 41.20 -0.43
CA SER A 349 8.07 39.97 -1.08
C SER A 349 9.60 39.87 -1.25
N SER A 350 10.33 40.99 -1.14
CA SER A 350 11.80 41.02 -1.08
C SER A 350 12.36 40.51 0.26
N ASP A 351 11.61 40.64 1.36
CA ASP A 351 12.02 40.18 2.69
C ASP A 351 12.16 38.64 2.70
N CYS A 352 11.36 37.91 1.90
CA CYS A 352 11.50 36.45 1.67
C CYS A 352 12.83 36.01 1.02
N LEU A 353 13.60 36.94 0.43
CA LEU A 353 14.90 36.66 -0.15
C LEU A 353 16.06 36.99 0.78
N ALA A 354 15.78 37.56 1.96
CA ALA A 354 16.80 37.88 2.94
C ALA A 354 17.39 36.60 3.55
N GLU A 355 18.71 36.58 3.75
CA GLU A 355 19.39 35.50 4.47
C GLU A 355 19.00 35.54 5.94
N VAL A 356 18.86 34.37 6.58
CA VAL A 356 18.54 34.28 8.01
C VAL A 356 19.78 34.47 8.88
N ASP A 357 19.62 35.15 10.01
CA ASP A 357 20.67 35.22 11.02
C ASP A 357 20.78 33.88 11.77
N ARG A 358 21.98 33.31 11.78
CA ARG A 358 22.30 32.02 12.40
C ARG A 358 23.17 32.17 13.65
N ARG A 359 23.36 33.41 14.12
CA ARG A 359 24.10 33.71 15.34
C ARG A 359 23.30 33.30 16.58
N GLU A 360 24.02 33.05 17.66
CA GLU A 360 23.47 32.56 18.92
C GLU A 360 23.59 33.69 19.96
N CYS A 361 22.55 34.53 20.03
CA CYS A 361 22.50 35.70 20.93
C CYS A 361 21.77 35.43 22.26
N GLY A 362 21.00 34.34 22.33
CA GLY A 362 20.08 34.03 23.41
C GLY A 362 19.56 32.58 23.33
N PRO A 363 18.40 32.26 23.93
CA PRO A 363 17.92 30.89 24.01
C PRO A 363 17.62 30.29 22.62
N ARG A 364 18.01 29.02 22.41
CA ARG A 364 17.89 28.32 21.12
C ARG A 364 16.44 27.96 20.81
N HIS A 365 15.93 28.43 19.69
CA HIS A 365 14.56 28.21 19.21
C HIS A 365 14.57 27.69 17.78
N VAL A 366 13.50 27.03 17.33
CA VAL A 366 13.43 26.48 15.97
C VAL A 366 12.29 27.18 15.23
N ASP A 367 12.67 28.06 14.32
CA ASP A 367 11.77 28.93 13.57
C ASP A 367 11.76 28.54 12.08
N TRP A 368 10.77 29.02 11.34
CA TRP A 368 10.65 28.81 9.90
C TRP A 368 11.26 29.95 9.09
N TYR A 369 11.84 29.62 7.94
CA TYR A 369 12.31 30.57 6.93
C TYR A 369 12.02 30.06 5.52
N TYR A 370 11.91 30.96 4.55
CA TYR A 370 11.74 30.59 3.15
C TYR A 370 13.10 30.37 2.48
N ASP A 371 13.37 29.13 2.04
CA ASP A 371 14.55 28.80 1.23
C ASP A 371 14.25 29.04 -0.25
N SER A 372 14.67 30.20 -0.76
CA SER A 372 14.51 30.61 -2.16
C SER A 372 15.19 29.69 -3.18
N LYS A 373 16.21 28.92 -2.78
CA LYS A 373 16.90 27.94 -3.65
C LYS A 373 16.10 26.64 -3.79
N ARG A 374 15.21 26.35 -2.83
CA ARG A 374 14.35 25.15 -2.81
C ARG A 374 12.89 25.45 -3.12
N GLY A 375 12.45 26.70 -2.97
CA GLY A 375 11.06 27.11 -3.18
C GLY A 375 10.11 26.69 -2.06
N THR A 376 10.63 26.42 -0.86
CA THR A 376 9.90 25.80 0.26
C THR A 376 10.30 26.42 1.60
N CYS A 377 9.35 26.55 2.52
CA CYS A 377 9.64 26.86 3.92
C CYS A 377 10.39 25.71 4.61
N ARG A 378 11.40 26.03 5.41
CA ARG A 378 12.26 25.09 6.16
C ARG A 378 12.52 25.65 7.56
N THR A 379 12.91 24.78 8.48
CA THR A 379 13.30 25.19 9.84
C THR A 379 14.78 25.55 9.93
N PHE A 380 15.10 26.49 10.83
CA PHE A 380 16.46 26.83 11.24
C PHE A 380 16.51 27.06 12.75
N VAL A 381 17.68 26.94 13.36
CA VAL A 381 17.84 27.33 14.77
C VAL A 381 18.08 28.83 14.88
N ASN A 382 17.10 29.55 15.41
CA ASN A 382 17.20 30.96 15.77
C ASN A 382 17.82 31.10 17.18
N GLY A 383 18.73 32.06 17.33
CA GLY A 383 19.35 32.44 18.61
C GLY A 383 18.78 33.72 19.21
N ALA A 384 17.52 34.04 18.94
CA ALA A 384 16.80 35.22 19.45
C ALA A 384 17.44 36.60 19.14
N CYS A 385 18.27 36.70 18.10
CA CYS A 385 18.85 37.97 17.65
C CYS A 385 17.78 38.86 16.96
N GLU A 386 18.02 40.18 16.87
CA GLU A 386 17.36 41.07 15.88
C GLU A 386 17.80 40.70 14.46
N GLY A 387 17.26 39.57 13.99
CA GLY A 387 17.59 38.94 12.73
C GLY A 387 16.56 39.20 11.64
N SER A 388 16.99 38.92 10.42
CA SER A 388 16.24 38.90 9.16
C SER A 388 14.73 38.68 9.27
N ARG A 389 13.99 39.46 8.48
CA ARG A 389 12.52 39.35 8.32
C ARG A 389 12.06 38.05 7.63
N ASN A 390 12.97 37.26 7.07
CA ASN A 390 12.66 35.91 6.56
C ASN A 390 12.55 34.90 7.72
N ARG A 391 11.70 35.20 8.71
CA ARG A 391 11.56 34.44 9.97
C ARG A 391 10.09 34.40 10.38
N PHE A 392 9.58 33.21 10.65
CA PHE A 392 8.18 32.95 10.96
C PHE A 392 8.06 31.91 12.07
N GLU A 393 7.11 32.06 13.00
CA GLU A 393 6.88 31.07 14.06
C GLU A 393 6.20 29.80 13.51
N THR A 394 5.31 29.95 12.51
CA THR A 394 4.60 28.82 11.90
C THR A 394 4.98 28.57 10.44
N TYR A 395 4.84 27.31 10.03
CA TYR A 395 4.94 26.91 8.62
C TYR A 395 3.89 27.61 7.74
N GLU A 396 2.69 27.85 8.28
CA GLU A 396 1.60 28.47 7.53
C GLU A 396 1.90 29.94 7.20
N ASP A 397 2.40 30.72 8.17
CA ASP A 397 2.77 32.12 7.95
C ASP A 397 3.88 32.26 6.92
N CYS A 398 4.91 31.39 6.99
CA CYS A 398 5.97 31.34 6.00
C CYS A 398 5.42 30.99 4.60
N ARG A 399 4.53 29.99 4.52
CA ARG A 399 3.91 29.56 3.26
C ARG A 399 3.08 30.69 2.65
N ALA A 400 2.21 31.31 3.43
CA ALA A 400 1.34 32.40 3.01
C ALA A 400 2.15 33.65 2.58
N SER A 401 3.23 33.96 3.30
CA SER A 401 4.04 35.16 3.05
C SER A 401 4.99 35.03 1.85
N CYS A 402 5.54 33.84 1.62
CA CYS A 402 6.65 33.66 0.67
C CYS A 402 6.45 32.58 -0.41
N GLN A 403 5.65 31.55 -0.15
CA GLN A 403 5.50 30.41 -1.06
C GLN A 403 4.32 30.61 -2.03
N ARG A 404 4.60 31.19 -3.20
CA ARG A 404 3.61 31.35 -4.29
C ARG A 404 3.19 29.97 -4.81
N GLU A 405 1.90 29.81 -5.15
CA GLU A 405 1.41 28.57 -5.74
C GLU A 405 2.13 28.22 -7.06
N GLY A 406 2.77 27.05 -7.11
CA GLY A 406 3.26 26.44 -8.34
C GLY A 406 4.68 25.88 -8.30
N THR A 407 5.55 26.34 -7.40
CA THR A 407 6.99 25.98 -7.39
C THR A 407 7.32 24.58 -6.85
N GLY A 408 6.33 23.84 -6.33
CA GLY A 408 6.54 22.58 -5.60
C GLY A 408 5.76 21.36 -6.10
N ILE A 409 5.17 21.39 -7.30
CA ILE A 409 4.30 20.29 -7.79
C ILE A 409 5.03 18.93 -7.72
N CYS A 410 6.25 18.86 -8.27
CA CYS A 410 7.04 17.63 -8.37
C CYS A 410 7.73 17.21 -7.05
N SER A 411 7.48 17.92 -5.95
CA SER A 411 7.88 17.52 -4.60
C SER A 411 6.74 16.96 -3.77
N LEU A 412 5.48 17.07 -4.23
CA LEU A 412 4.33 16.49 -3.55
C LEU A 412 4.31 14.95 -3.71
N PRO A 413 3.74 14.19 -2.76
CA PRO A 413 3.56 12.75 -2.90
C PRO A 413 2.49 12.39 -3.94
N ALA A 414 2.54 11.17 -4.48
CA ALA A 414 1.42 10.57 -5.21
C ALA A 414 0.28 10.23 -4.23
N VAL A 415 -0.92 10.78 -4.46
CA VAL A 415 -2.08 10.62 -3.58
C VAL A 415 -3.26 10.04 -4.36
N GLN A 416 -3.67 8.84 -3.97
CA GLN A 416 -4.82 8.11 -4.51
C GLN A 416 -6.14 8.79 -4.15
N GLY A 417 -6.30 9.22 -2.88
CA GLY A 417 -7.56 9.73 -2.36
C GLY A 417 -8.55 8.62 -1.93
N PRO A 418 -9.63 8.98 -1.22
CA PRO A 418 -10.56 8.02 -0.60
C PRO A 418 -11.63 7.46 -1.55
N CYS A 419 -11.84 8.09 -2.70
CA CYS A 419 -12.82 7.64 -3.69
C CYS A 419 -12.37 6.36 -4.42
N LYS A 420 -13.31 5.65 -5.03
CA LYS A 420 -13.09 4.35 -5.71
C LYS A 420 -13.38 4.40 -7.22
N VAL A 421 -13.22 5.57 -7.83
CA VAL A 421 -13.34 5.79 -9.28
C VAL A 421 -11.93 5.75 -9.87
N TRP A 422 -11.50 4.54 -10.21
CA TRP A 422 -10.11 4.25 -10.57
C TRP A 422 -9.70 4.88 -11.91
N GLU A 423 -8.84 5.89 -11.86
CA GLU A 423 -8.15 6.48 -13.01
C GLU A 423 -6.65 6.15 -12.98
N SER A 424 -6.07 5.77 -14.11
CA SER A 424 -4.61 5.70 -14.26
C SER A 424 -4.04 7.11 -14.39
N ARG A 425 -3.16 7.50 -13.45
CA ARG A 425 -2.48 8.81 -13.42
C ARG A 425 -0.98 8.62 -13.34
N TRP A 426 -0.24 9.70 -13.60
CA TRP A 426 1.22 9.74 -13.48
C TRP A 426 1.63 10.73 -12.41
N ALA A 427 2.55 10.34 -11.53
CA ALA A 427 3.15 11.20 -10.52
C ALA A 427 4.67 11.16 -10.65
N TYR A 428 5.34 12.29 -10.40
CA TYR A 428 6.78 12.36 -10.37
C TYR A 428 7.31 11.89 -9.00
N ASN A 429 8.14 10.84 -9.01
CA ASN A 429 8.85 10.36 -7.84
C ASN A 429 10.15 11.17 -7.64
N SER A 430 10.19 11.97 -6.57
CA SER A 430 11.31 12.85 -6.26
C SER A 430 12.61 12.13 -5.85
N LEU A 431 12.55 10.84 -5.49
CA LEU A 431 13.70 10.01 -5.12
C LEU A 431 14.28 9.29 -6.33
N LEU A 432 13.43 8.62 -7.10
CA LEU A 432 13.82 7.90 -8.31
C LEU A 432 14.07 8.86 -9.49
N LYS A 433 13.68 10.14 -9.36
CA LYS A 433 13.72 11.17 -10.40
C LYS A 433 12.98 10.74 -11.66
N GLN A 434 11.83 10.08 -11.50
CA GLN A 434 11.11 9.44 -12.59
C GLN A 434 9.61 9.57 -12.42
N CYS A 435 8.88 9.76 -13.52
CA CYS A 435 7.44 9.67 -13.55
C CYS A 435 6.98 8.20 -13.47
N GLN A 436 6.18 7.87 -12.46
CA GLN A 436 5.60 6.55 -12.23
C GLN A 436 4.07 6.63 -12.38
N ALA A 437 3.47 5.55 -12.88
CA ALA A 437 2.02 5.42 -12.91
C ALA A 437 1.49 5.07 -11.51
N PHE A 438 0.30 5.57 -11.16
CA PHE A 438 -0.40 5.25 -9.94
C PHE A 438 -1.92 5.25 -10.15
N ALA A 439 -2.64 4.52 -9.31
CA ALA A 439 -4.10 4.52 -9.30
C ALA A 439 -4.62 5.74 -8.53
N TYR A 440 -5.37 6.61 -9.19
CA TYR A 440 -6.09 7.71 -8.58
C TYR A 440 -7.55 7.31 -8.35
N GLY A 441 -8.08 7.57 -7.15
CA GLY A 441 -9.44 7.20 -6.76
C GLY A 441 -10.54 8.15 -7.27
N GLY A 442 -10.17 9.26 -7.92
CA GLY A 442 -11.09 10.23 -8.52
C GLY A 442 -11.35 11.49 -7.69
N CYS A 443 -10.98 11.54 -6.41
CA CYS A 443 -11.15 12.71 -5.56
C CYS A 443 -9.99 12.95 -4.58
N GLN A 444 -9.86 14.17 -4.07
CA GLN A 444 -8.89 14.58 -3.02
C GLN A 444 -7.41 14.28 -3.34
N GLY A 445 -7.02 14.17 -4.61
CA GLY A 445 -5.60 14.16 -5.02
C GLY A 445 -4.95 15.55 -4.88
N ASN A 446 -3.64 15.61 -5.17
CA ASN A 446 -2.90 16.87 -5.28
C ASN A 446 -2.40 17.13 -6.71
N ARG A 447 -1.63 18.21 -6.91
CA ARG A 447 -1.16 18.64 -8.23
C ARG A 447 -0.10 17.71 -8.87
N ASN A 448 0.54 16.79 -8.13
CA ASN A 448 1.42 15.76 -8.70
C ASN A 448 0.61 14.58 -9.27
N SER A 449 -0.33 14.89 -10.18
CA SER A 449 -1.27 13.95 -10.79
C SER A 449 -1.53 14.36 -12.24
N PHE A 450 -0.68 13.88 -13.13
CA PHE A 450 -0.70 14.14 -14.57
C PHE A 450 -1.50 13.04 -15.29
N ARG A 451 -2.10 13.36 -16.44
CA ARG A 451 -2.86 12.40 -17.24
C ARG A 451 -1.97 11.48 -18.07
N SER A 452 -0.75 11.92 -18.39
CA SER A 452 0.21 11.13 -19.17
C SER A 452 1.63 11.22 -18.63
N LYS A 453 2.44 10.22 -18.96
CA LYS A 453 3.87 10.20 -18.67
C LYS A 453 4.58 11.42 -19.27
N ALA A 454 4.29 11.75 -20.53
CA ALA A 454 4.90 12.89 -21.23
C ALA A 454 4.57 14.24 -20.57
N GLU A 455 3.34 14.42 -20.09
CA GLU A 455 2.92 15.60 -19.33
C GLU A 455 3.68 15.70 -18.00
N CYS A 456 3.80 14.60 -17.26
CA CYS A 456 4.62 14.54 -16.04
C CYS A 456 6.10 14.87 -16.35
N GLU A 457 6.65 14.31 -17.42
CA GLU A 457 8.06 14.48 -17.78
C GLU A 457 8.37 15.90 -18.29
N ALA A 458 7.40 16.58 -18.90
CA ALA A 458 7.51 17.98 -19.31
C ALA A 458 7.41 18.96 -18.12
N ASN A 459 6.59 18.65 -17.12
CA ASN A 459 6.40 19.52 -15.94
C ASN A 459 7.44 19.29 -14.83
N CYS A 460 8.11 18.13 -14.79
CA CYS A 460 8.98 17.75 -13.69
C CYS A 460 10.46 17.48 -14.07
N PRO A 461 11.42 17.74 -13.15
CA PRO A 461 12.84 17.72 -13.48
C PRO A 461 13.34 16.35 -13.97
N GLN A 462 13.60 16.22 -15.26
CA GLN A 462 14.15 14.98 -15.80
C GLN A 462 15.61 14.79 -15.40
N PRO A 463 16.03 13.56 -15.05
CA PRO A 463 17.43 13.23 -14.88
C PRO A 463 18.08 13.41 -16.24
N LYS A 464 18.91 14.45 -16.39
CA LYS A 464 19.69 14.69 -17.61
C LYS A 464 20.53 13.45 -17.87
N ARG A 465 20.11 12.60 -18.81
CA ARG A 465 20.88 11.45 -19.27
C ARG A 465 22.24 11.98 -19.71
N ARG A 466 23.27 11.75 -18.91
CA ARG A 466 24.64 11.97 -19.37
C ARG A 466 24.83 10.99 -20.54
N PRO A 467 25.24 11.44 -21.74
CA PRO A 467 25.49 10.51 -22.82
C PRO A 467 26.52 9.50 -22.33
N CYS A 468 26.20 8.21 -22.43
CA CYS A 468 27.08 7.15 -21.95
C CYS A 468 28.45 7.31 -22.60
N LYS A 469 29.52 7.26 -21.79
CA LYS A 469 30.88 7.27 -22.33
C LYS A 469 31.04 6.01 -23.17
N THR A 470 31.60 6.14 -24.38
CA THR A 470 31.86 4.98 -25.23
C THR A 470 32.78 4.00 -24.50
N CYS A 471 32.38 2.73 -24.41
CA CYS A 471 33.11 1.70 -23.68
C CYS A 471 34.50 1.47 -24.33
N ARG A 472 35.55 1.99 -23.69
CA ARG A 472 36.94 1.91 -24.13
C ARG A 472 37.61 0.70 -23.49
N ALA A 473 37.64 -0.43 -24.22
CA ALA A 473 38.60 -1.49 -23.93
C ALA A 473 40.02 -0.91 -23.96
N LYS A 474 40.78 -1.07 -22.87
CA LYS A 474 42.16 -0.59 -22.76
C LYS A 474 43.10 -1.66 -23.29
N GLY A 475 43.62 -1.48 -24.51
CA GLY A 475 44.65 -2.36 -25.07
C GLY A 475 44.41 -2.75 -26.52
N LYS A 476 45.41 -3.43 -27.11
CA LYS A 476 45.25 -4.10 -28.41
C LYS A 476 44.53 -5.43 -28.18
N VAL A 477 43.64 -5.83 -29.09
CA VAL A 477 42.81 -7.04 -28.95
C VAL A 477 43.63 -8.30 -28.66
N MET A 478 44.83 -8.45 -29.23
CA MET A 478 45.70 -9.60 -28.95
C MET A 478 46.34 -9.55 -27.56
N SER A 479 46.65 -8.37 -27.02
CA SER A 479 47.17 -8.23 -25.65
C SER A 479 46.08 -8.53 -24.62
N LEU A 480 44.84 -8.09 -24.86
CA LEU A 480 43.68 -8.46 -24.04
C LEU A 480 43.41 -9.97 -24.11
N LEU A 481 43.44 -10.55 -25.31
CA LEU A 481 43.26 -11.99 -25.53
C LEU A 481 44.34 -12.85 -24.87
N CYS A 482 45.58 -12.36 -24.79
CA CYS A 482 46.67 -13.06 -24.09
C CYS A 482 46.67 -12.84 -22.56
N GLN A 483 45.82 -11.94 -22.04
CA GLN A 483 45.70 -11.64 -20.60
C GLN A 483 44.40 -12.18 -19.97
N SER A 484 43.39 -12.50 -20.78
CA SER A 484 42.13 -13.10 -20.32
C SER A 484 42.27 -14.59 -20.02
N ASP A 485 41.67 -15.04 -18.91
CA ASP A 485 41.64 -16.46 -18.53
C ASP A 485 40.84 -17.33 -19.51
N PHE A 486 39.77 -16.74 -20.08
CA PHE A 486 38.97 -17.35 -21.13
C PHE A 486 38.67 -16.34 -22.24
N ALA A 487 38.60 -16.85 -23.47
CA ALA A 487 38.12 -16.09 -24.61
C ALA A 487 37.32 -17.00 -25.54
N ILE A 488 36.11 -16.56 -25.88
CA ILE A 488 35.15 -17.31 -26.68
C ILE A 488 34.58 -16.45 -27.81
N VAL A 489 34.09 -17.12 -28.84
CA VAL A 489 33.16 -16.56 -29.81
C VAL A 489 31.83 -17.27 -29.62
N GLY A 490 30.77 -16.51 -29.41
CA GLY A 490 29.44 -17.06 -29.18
C GLY A 490 28.33 -16.05 -29.39
N ARG A 491 27.08 -16.51 -29.31
CA ARG A 491 25.89 -15.68 -29.48
C ARG A 491 25.17 -15.59 -28.13
N LEU A 492 24.74 -14.39 -27.77
CA LEU A 492 24.00 -14.17 -26.53
C LEU A 492 22.57 -14.71 -26.69
N THR A 493 22.16 -15.67 -25.87
CA THR A 493 20.81 -16.23 -25.88
C THR A 493 19.90 -15.62 -24.83
N GLU A 494 20.46 -15.24 -23.67
CA GLU A 494 19.70 -14.76 -22.52
C GLU A 494 20.57 -13.76 -21.74
N LEU A 495 19.93 -12.68 -21.25
CA LEU A 495 20.54 -11.65 -20.42
C LEU A 495 19.56 -11.31 -19.30
N ILE A 496 19.97 -11.53 -18.06
CA ILE A 496 19.19 -11.27 -16.84
C ILE A 496 19.88 -10.12 -16.10
N GLU A 497 19.13 -9.06 -15.80
CA GLU A 497 19.61 -7.86 -15.11
C GLU A 497 19.10 -7.83 -13.66
N ASP A 498 20.01 -7.84 -12.69
CA ASP A 498 19.71 -7.66 -11.25
C ASP A 498 20.27 -6.31 -10.73
N LEU A 499 19.91 -5.93 -9.50
CA LEU A 499 20.22 -4.62 -8.93
C LEU A 499 21.72 -4.23 -8.94
N ASP A 500 22.63 -5.19 -8.70
CA ASP A 500 24.08 -4.98 -8.61
C ASP A 500 24.92 -5.99 -9.44
N SER A 501 24.26 -6.91 -10.16
CA SER A 501 24.86 -8.01 -10.93
C SER A 501 23.98 -8.39 -12.12
N GLY A 502 24.41 -9.35 -12.95
CA GLY A 502 23.54 -10.02 -13.91
C GLY A 502 24.15 -11.30 -14.46
N ILE A 503 23.37 -12.00 -15.28
CA ILE A 503 23.76 -13.29 -15.87
C ILE A 503 23.57 -13.20 -17.38
N ALA A 504 24.62 -13.49 -18.14
CA ALA A 504 24.63 -13.54 -19.59
C ALA A 504 24.93 -14.97 -20.06
N ARG A 505 24.06 -15.53 -20.90
CA ARG A 505 24.19 -16.92 -21.38
C ARG A 505 24.52 -16.90 -22.86
N PHE A 506 25.58 -17.62 -23.23
CA PHE A 506 26.11 -17.65 -24.60
C PHE A 506 26.06 -19.07 -25.16
N THR A 507 25.58 -19.24 -26.40
CA THR A 507 25.92 -20.44 -27.19
C THR A 507 27.33 -20.28 -27.73
N LEU A 508 28.20 -21.27 -27.51
CA LEU A 508 29.59 -21.24 -27.95
C LEU A 508 29.68 -21.66 -29.43
N ASP A 509 30.08 -20.72 -30.29
CA ASP A 509 30.44 -21.02 -31.68
C ASP A 509 31.89 -21.57 -31.74
N ARG A 510 32.82 -20.97 -30.97
CA ARG A 510 34.23 -21.38 -30.83
C ARG A 510 34.83 -20.96 -29.49
N VAL A 511 35.79 -21.74 -29.00
CA VAL A 511 36.69 -21.38 -27.89
C VAL A 511 38.04 -20.96 -28.48
N LEU A 512 38.57 -19.80 -28.05
CA LEU A 512 39.86 -19.25 -28.50
C LEU A 512 40.95 -19.32 -27.43
N ARG A 513 40.58 -19.21 -26.16
CA ARG A 513 41.46 -19.39 -25.00
C ARG A 513 40.67 -19.94 -23.83
N ASP A 514 41.28 -20.86 -23.10
CA ASP A 514 40.61 -21.70 -22.11
C ASP A 514 41.63 -22.26 -21.11
N GLU A 515 42.26 -21.38 -20.33
CA GLU A 515 43.34 -21.78 -19.42
C GLU A 515 42.84 -22.29 -18.07
N LYS A 516 41.63 -21.88 -17.66
CA LYS A 516 41.07 -22.17 -16.33
C LYS A 516 39.66 -22.80 -16.32
N MET A 517 38.95 -22.88 -17.46
CA MET A 517 37.55 -23.35 -17.51
C MET A 517 37.39 -24.79 -18.02
N GLY A 518 38.28 -25.25 -18.91
CA GLY A 518 38.17 -26.57 -19.54
C GLY A 518 37.03 -26.72 -20.55
N LEU A 519 36.48 -25.61 -21.07
CA LEU A 519 35.39 -25.56 -22.05
C LEU A 519 35.62 -26.51 -23.25
N ALA A 520 36.85 -26.52 -23.77
CA ALA A 520 37.24 -27.35 -24.91
C ALA A 520 37.32 -28.85 -24.55
N PHE A 521 37.67 -29.18 -23.30
CA PHE A 521 37.72 -30.56 -22.80
C PHE A 521 36.32 -31.11 -22.52
N PHE A 522 35.44 -30.31 -21.93
CA PHE A 522 34.07 -30.71 -21.58
C PHE A 522 33.06 -30.60 -22.76
N ASN A 523 33.50 -30.12 -23.93
CA ASN A 523 32.65 -29.92 -25.12
C ASN A 523 31.38 -29.10 -24.82
N THR A 524 31.53 -28.05 -24.00
CA THR A 524 30.41 -27.22 -23.55
C THR A 524 29.79 -26.46 -24.72
N ARG A 525 28.46 -26.55 -24.87
CA ARG A 525 27.71 -25.85 -25.94
C ARG A 525 27.18 -24.49 -25.50
N HIS A 526 26.96 -24.33 -24.19
CA HIS A 526 26.48 -23.11 -23.57
C HIS A 526 27.45 -22.72 -22.46
N LEU A 527 27.69 -21.42 -22.30
CA LEU A 527 28.42 -20.85 -21.18
C LEU A 527 27.56 -19.81 -20.48
N GLU A 528 27.45 -19.93 -19.17
CA GLU A 528 26.86 -18.92 -18.30
C GLU A 528 27.97 -18.02 -17.76
N VAL A 529 27.77 -16.71 -17.83
CA VAL A 529 28.79 -15.70 -17.52
C VAL A 529 28.18 -14.63 -16.63
N THR A 530 28.78 -14.42 -15.46
CA THR A 530 28.34 -13.43 -14.49
C THR A 530 28.85 -12.04 -14.86
N LEU A 531 27.94 -11.07 -14.88
CA LEU A 531 28.24 -9.65 -15.09
C LEU A 531 28.39 -8.99 -13.72
N ALA A 532 29.63 -8.69 -13.32
CA ALA A 532 29.93 -8.13 -12.00
C ALA A 532 30.16 -6.61 -12.06
N LYS A 533 29.61 -5.88 -11.08
CA LYS A 533 29.84 -4.43 -10.88
C LYS A 533 29.41 -3.57 -12.09
N MET A 534 28.34 -3.98 -12.78
CA MET A 534 27.82 -3.30 -13.98
C MET A 534 26.91 -2.13 -13.62
N ASP A 535 27.08 -0.97 -14.25
CA ASP A 535 26.09 0.12 -14.20
C ASP A 535 25.07 -0.07 -15.34
N TRP A 536 23.93 -0.70 -15.03
CA TRP A 536 22.83 -0.94 -15.98
C TRP A 536 22.25 0.32 -16.64
N ARG A 537 22.57 1.52 -16.13
CA ARG A 537 22.17 2.80 -16.76
C ARG A 537 23.03 3.15 -17.97
N CYS A 538 24.24 2.62 -18.04
CA CYS A 538 25.21 2.73 -19.13
C CYS A 538 26.11 1.48 -19.17
N PRO A 539 25.59 0.30 -19.58
CA PRO A 539 26.35 -0.94 -19.51
C PRO A 539 27.62 -0.88 -20.35
N CYS A 540 28.76 -1.13 -19.72
CA CYS A 540 30.06 -1.28 -20.35
C CYS A 540 30.73 -2.53 -19.79
N PRO A 541 31.14 -3.52 -20.61
CA PRO A 541 30.93 -3.57 -22.06
C PRO A 541 29.43 -3.64 -22.44
N ASN A 542 29.07 -3.05 -23.59
CA ASN A 542 27.68 -3.08 -24.06
C ASN A 542 27.36 -4.48 -24.61
N ILE A 543 26.56 -5.23 -23.87
CA ILE A 543 26.15 -6.60 -24.20
C ILE A 543 24.68 -6.54 -24.61
N THR A 544 24.44 -6.61 -25.92
CA THR A 544 23.11 -6.57 -26.54
C THR A 544 22.80 -7.93 -27.18
N VAL A 545 21.53 -8.33 -27.15
CA VAL A 545 21.06 -9.50 -27.92
C VAL A 545 21.07 -9.10 -29.40
N GLU A 546 22.11 -9.53 -30.11
CA GLU A 546 22.30 -9.30 -31.54
C GLU A 546 22.53 -10.63 -32.26
N ASP A 547 22.04 -10.76 -33.49
CA ASP A 547 22.25 -11.95 -34.34
C ASP A 547 23.73 -12.16 -34.76
N SER A 548 24.62 -11.23 -34.41
CA SER A 548 26.04 -11.30 -34.73
C SER A 548 26.83 -12.01 -33.62
N PRO A 549 27.80 -12.88 -33.95
CA PRO A 549 28.62 -13.52 -32.94
C PRO A 549 29.49 -12.47 -32.22
N LEU A 550 29.53 -12.57 -30.89
CA LEU A 550 30.29 -11.72 -30.00
C LEU A 550 31.61 -12.41 -29.65
N LEU A 551 32.73 -11.67 -29.73
CA LEU A 551 34.00 -12.05 -29.12
C LEU A 551 33.98 -11.55 -27.67
N VAL A 552 33.98 -12.49 -26.73
CA VAL A 552 33.95 -12.28 -25.28
C VAL A 552 35.29 -12.71 -24.70
N MET A 553 35.90 -11.86 -23.87
CA MET A 553 37.09 -12.15 -23.08
C MET A 553 36.85 -11.75 -21.63
N GLY A 554 37.17 -12.62 -20.68
CA GLY A 554 36.92 -12.39 -19.26
C GLY A 554 37.89 -13.13 -18.35
N GLU A 555 37.53 -13.16 -17.06
CA GLU A 555 38.31 -13.76 -15.98
C GLU A 555 37.55 -14.94 -15.37
N VAL A 556 38.26 -15.84 -14.70
CA VAL A 556 37.65 -16.97 -13.99
C VAL A 556 37.82 -16.76 -12.49
N GLN A 557 36.71 -16.55 -11.80
CA GLN A 557 36.67 -16.33 -10.35
C GLN A 557 35.87 -17.47 -9.72
N GLU A 558 36.50 -18.21 -8.80
CA GLU A 558 35.89 -19.36 -8.10
C GLU A 558 35.33 -20.46 -9.03
N GLY A 559 35.88 -20.59 -10.24
CA GLY A 559 35.43 -21.55 -11.26
C GLY A 559 34.26 -21.06 -12.13
N MET A 560 33.79 -19.82 -11.91
CA MET A 560 32.76 -19.17 -12.72
C MET A 560 33.39 -18.18 -13.71
N ALA A 561 32.82 -18.08 -14.92
CA ALA A 561 33.20 -17.08 -15.89
C ALA A 561 32.62 -15.71 -15.49
N VAL A 562 33.49 -14.69 -15.37
CA VAL A 562 33.09 -13.32 -14.97
C VAL A 562 33.54 -12.29 -16.01
N ILE A 563 32.63 -11.37 -16.31
CA ILE A 563 32.88 -10.15 -17.09
C ILE A 563 32.80 -8.96 -16.13
N GLN A 564 33.85 -8.14 -16.12
CA GLN A 564 33.94 -6.87 -15.41
C GLN A 564 33.81 -5.69 -16.39
N PRO A 565 33.64 -4.44 -15.93
CA PRO A 565 33.38 -3.30 -16.84
C PRO A 565 34.49 -2.97 -17.85
N GLU A 566 35.71 -3.43 -17.57
CA GLU A 566 36.91 -3.36 -18.41
C GLU A 566 37.07 -4.51 -19.41
N SER A 567 36.30 -5.59 -19.25
CA SER A 567 36.36 -6.80 -20.08
C SER A 567 35.98 -6.53 -21.55
N TYR A 568 36.50 -7.35 -22.46
CA TYR A 568 36.28 -7.16 -23.89
C TYR A 568 35.06 -7.97 -24.36
N VAL A 569 33.96 -7.29 -24.67
CA VAL A 569 32.86 -7.87 -25.46
C VAL A 569 32.54 -6.97 -26.65
N ARG A 570 32.65 -7.51 -27.87
CA ARG A 570 32.26 -6.82 -29.12
C ARG A 570 31.85 -7.80 -30.23
N PRO A 571 30.97 -7.39 -31.17
CA PRO A 571 30.73 -8.12 -32.42
C PRO A 571 32.01 -8.45 -33.18
N ILE A 572 32.08 -9.67 -33.72
CA ILE A 572 33.18 -10.14 -34.56
C ILE A 572 32.71 -10.63 -35.93
N THR A 573 33.41 -10.21 -36.98
CA THR A 573 33.20 -10.71 -38.34
C THR A 573 34.11 -11.90 -38.62
N GLU A 574 33.69 -12.84 -39.46
CA GLU A 574 34.51 -14.01 -39.82
C GLU A 574 35.90 -13.64 -40.35
N ARG A 575 36.00 -12.58 -41.16
CA ARG A 575 37.28 -12.08 -41.68
C ARG A 575 38.24 -11.66 -40.57
N ARG A 576 37.71 -11.13 -39.46
CA ARG A 576 38.50 -10.75 -38.28
C ARG A 576 38.81 -11.97 -37.42
N LEU A 577 37.86 -12.89 -37.26
CA LEU A 577 38.05 -14.15 -36.54
C LEU A 577 39.17 -15.00 -37.15
N LYS A 578 39.17 -15.19 -38.48
CA LYS A 578 40.24 -15.93 -39.19
C LYS A 578 41.63 -15.33 -38.93
N LYS A 579 41.76 -14.00 -38.92
CA LYS A 579 43.02 -13.31 -38.59
C LYS A 579 43.46 -13.51 -37.14
N ILE A 580 42.51 -13.61 -36.19
CA ILE A 580 42.84 -13.88 -34.78
C ILE A 580 43.34 -15.31 -34.63
N ILE A 581 42.68 -16.28 -35.27
CA ILE A 581 43.08 -17.69 -35.25
C ILE A 581 44.48 -17.88 -35.86
N GLU A 582 44.74 -17.31 -37.04
CA GLU A 582 46.06 -17.39 -37.71
C GLU A 582 47.21 -16.79 -36.87
N VAL A 583 46.90 -15.83 -35.98
CA VAL A 583 47.86 -15.22 -35.05
C VAL A 583 48.05 -16.11 -33.81
N LEU A 584 46.98 -16.70 -33.26
CA LEU A 584 47.06 -17.67 -32.16
C LEU A 584 47.84 -18.93 -32.54
N GLU A 585 47.61 -19.48 -33.75
CA GLU A 585 48.33 -20.65 -34.28
C GLU A 585 49.85 -20.42 -34.38
N LYS A 586 50.28 -19.15 -34.50
CA LYS A 586 51.69 -18.73 -34.51
C LYS A 586 52.27 -18.54 -33.10
N LYS A 587 51.59 -19.00 -32.04
CA LYS A 587 52.03 -18.94 -30.63
C LYS A 587 52.42 -17.52 -30.16
N THR A 588 51.76 -16.47 -30.68
CA THR A 588 52.15 -15.09 -30.36
C THR A 588 51.96 -14.68 -28.90
N CYS A 589 51.16 -15.40 -28.11
CA CYS A 589 51.08 -15.18 -26.66
C CYS A 589 52.32 -15.70 -25.88
N GLU A 590 53.23 -16.45 -26.52
CA GLU A 590 54.52 -16.85 -25.95
C GLU A 590 55.64 -15.83 -26.28
N THR A 591 55.33 -14.79 -27.07
CA THR A 591 56.28 -13.77 -27.57
C THR A 591 55.82 -12.32 -27.31
N LEU A 592 54.76 -12.14 -26.52
CA LEU A 592 54.16 -10.86 -26.09
C LEU A 592 54.14 -10.77 -24.56
#